data_AF-A0A814WMP6-F1
#
_entry.id   AF-A0A814WMP6-F1
#
_cell.length_a   1.000
_cell.length_b   1.000
_cell.length_c   1.000
_cell.angle_alpha   90.00
_cell.angle_beta   90.00
_cell.angle_gamma   90.00
#
_symmetry.space_group_name_H-M   'P 1'
#
loop_
_entity.id
_entity.type
_entity.pdbx_description
1 polymer ?
#
loop_
_entity_poly.entity_id
_entity_poly.type
_entity_poly.pdbx_seq_one_letter_code
_entity_poly.pdbx_strand_id
1 'polypeptide(L)'
;MTTNQQEYDEQLHVLQEHFPQESKNKLIHLLQRHNGDIDQVRARLIRREHRINKWNILETRFGATVTTLQQEIPSIQSMRRIRLLKIMERFNGDVEQVRKFLQAFEERHHEHDENSNVSRHEKREELKAKYATQLAELSTNGININCPCVLRQLEKNQGDVTKVMERMSRRKANKEKFEELNVKYANQITQLETDGIIIKNKKFLLRLLEKTDGQVDVVKQLFNERKGYRGKHRNETQDTVIQETDETGSTLRKRCKFSDDDINNLKQLRLAGIHGNPMRILSIFHECNESIEMTVARIQEERKQHHQLRDDEQKFENAYITINNRDDWPHDIEQVYLDGNNMMFVVDSLRRLCLNRAGKKTERALGELVSAWNEQMHIPYVELIFDSTHQLDQIGTIKISSAQPKYRTTDDMLVEIARQPENHEKNKRTIIVTSDRGLAALLQREGCLIVKSYSWFAHCVMTLTPDLINNEGLTDMMTTTSTTMKTRYNLDELVRRIVNIDI
;
A
#
# COMPACT_ATOMS: atom_id res chain seq x y z
N MET A 1 26.60 36.32 22.52
CA MET A 1 26.42 35.93 21.10
C MET A 1 27.62 35.19 20.49
N THR A 2 28.79 35.16 21.14
CA THR A 2 30.01 34.49 20.64
C THR A 2 30.05 32.97 20.87
N THR A 3 29.32 32.45 21.85
CA THR A 3 29.30 31.01 22.20
C THR A 3 28.69 30.12 21.11
N ASN A 4 27.66 30.59 20.39
CA ASN A 4 27.01 29.78 19.35
C ASN A 4 27.87 29.62 18.09
N GLN A 5 28.78 30.57 17.81
CA GLN A 5 29.63 30.50 16.64
C GLN A 5 30.74 29.46 16.82
N GLN A 6 31.33 29.41 18.03
CA GLN A 6 32.38 28.45 18.35
C GLN A 6 31.85 27.01 18.34
N GLU A 7 30.67 26.78 18.92
CA GLU A 7 30.01 25.48 18.84
C GLU A 7 29.76 25.08 17.37
N TYR A 8 29.22 25.98 16.55
CA TYR A 8 28.97 25.70 15.13
C TYR A 8 30.26 25.37 14.35
N ASP A 9 31.37 26.06 14.64
CA ASP A 9 32.66 25.79 14.01
C ASP A 9 33.26 24.45 14.45
N GLU A 10 33.09 24.05 15.72
CA GLU A 10 33.47 22.72 16.22
C GLU A 10 32.64 21.61 15.56
N GLN A 11 31.33 21.79 15.47
CA GLN A 11 30.43 20.85 14.79
C GLN A 11 30.78 20.68 13.30
N LEU A 12 31.11 21.79 12.64
CA LEU A 12 31.55 21.78 11.25
C LEU A 12 32.89 21.05 11.08
N HIS A 13 33.83 21.25 12.01
CA HIS A 13 35.11 20.54 12.01
C HIS A 13 34.92 19.02 12.14
N VAL A 14 34.06 18.56 13.07
CA VAL A 14 33.74 17.13 13.23
C VAL A 14 33.17 16.53 11.95
N LEU A 15 32.28 17.26 11.25
CA LEU A 15 31.73 16.80 9.97
C LEU A 15 32.77 16.78 8.85
N GLN A 16 33.71 17.73 8.82
CA GLN A 16 34.80 17.77 7.85
C GLN A 16 35.80 16.61 8.05
N GLU A 17 36.09 16.24 9.29
CA GLU A 17 36.92 15.07 9.58
C GLU A 17 36.28 13.75 9.10
N HIS A 18 34.97 13.60 9.28
CA HIS A 18 34.26 12.38 8.88
C HIS A 18 33.94 12.32 7.38
N PHE A 19 33.77 13.46 6.72
CA PHE A 19 33.40 13.55 5.31
C PHE A 19 34.34 14.52 4.56
N PRO A 20 35.64 14.18 4.42
CA PRO A 20 36.64 15.08 3.85
C PRO A 20 36.37 15.45 2.38
N GLN A 21 35.55 14.64 1.68
CA GLN A 21 35.16 14.86 0.28
C GLN A 21 34.04 15.92 0.13
N GLU A 22 33.38 16.33 1.21
CA GLU A 22 32.33 17.35 1.15
C GLU A 22 32.91 18.75 1.39
N SER A 23 32.57 19.69 0.52
CA SER A 23 33.04 21.07 0.68
C SER A 23 32.45 21.72 1.94
N LYS A 24 33.26 22.54 2.62
CA LYS A 24 32.86 23.27 3.84
C LYS A 24 31.53 24.00 3.67
N ASN A 25 31.34 24.71 2.55
CA ASN A 25 30.12 25.46 2.24
C ASN A 25 28.86 24.58 2.19
N LYS A 26 29.00 23.33 1.74
CA LYS A 26 27.88 22.39 1.64
C LYS A 26 27.49 21.79 2.97
N LEU A 27 28.48 21.53 3.84
CA LEU A 27 28.24 21.13 5.21
C LEU A 27 27.57 22.26 6.00
N ILE A 28 28.02 23.51 5.82
CA ILE A 28 27.36 24.70 6.39
C ILE A 28 25.90 24.78 5.94
N HIS A 29 25.62 24.65 4.64
CA HIS A 29 24.25 24.68 4.14
C HIS A 29 23.39 23.51 4.70
N LEU A 30 23.97 22.33 4.91
CA LEU A 30 23.24 21.19 5.48
C LEU A 30 22.91 21.41 6.96
N LEU A 31 23.86 21.94 7.74
CA LEU A 31 23.65 22.33 9.13
C LEU A 31 22.58 23.41 9.24
N GLN A 32 22.64 24.48 8.45
CA GLN A 32 21.61 25.52 8.42
C GLN A 32 20.22 24.95 8.09
N ARG A 33 20.14 24.06 7.09
CA ARG A 33 18.87 23.44 6.68
C ARG A 33 18.24 22.56 7.76
N HIS A 34 19.06 22.00 8.65
CA HIS A 34 18.64 21.13 9.74
C HIS A 34 18.76 21.83 11.11
N ASN A 35 18.77 23.16 11.14
CA ASN A 35 18.82 23.97 12.37
C ASN A 35 19.98 23.61 13.31
N GLY A 36 21.14 23.22 12.76
CA GLY A 36 22.31 22.81 13.54
C GLY A 36 22.27 21.38 14.09
N ASP A 37 21.26 20.57 13.75
CA ASP A 37 21.21 19.16 14.15
C ASP A 37 22.25 18.33 13.38
N ILE A 38 23.40 18.10 14.01
CA ILE A 38 24.54 17.36 13.44
C ILE A 38 24.14 15.92 13.11
N ASP A 39 23.36 15.26 13.96
CA ASP A 39 23.00 13.86 13.76
C ASP A 39 22.13 13.68 12.52
N GLN A 40 21.21 14.62 12.27
CA GLN A 40 20.45 14.65 11.02
C GLN A 40 21.33 14.93 9.79
N VAL A 41 22.34 15.79 9.93
CA VAL A 41 23.32 16.04 8.85
C VAL A 41 24.15 14.79 8.59
N ARG A 42 24.71 14.17 9.64
CA ARG A 42 25.52 12.95 9.59
C ARG A 42 24.74 11.80 8.99
N ALA A 43 23.53 11.52 9.48
CA ALA A 43 22.67 10.48 8.94
C ALA A 43 22.34 10.71 7.45
N ARG A 44 22.16 11.98 7.04
CA ARG A 44 21.93 12.32 5.62
C ARG A 44 23.18 12.11 4.77
N LEU A 45 24.37 12.40 5.29
CA LEU A 45 25.65 12.19 4.61
C LEU A 45 25.95 10.69 4.47
N ILE A 46 25.79 9.89 5.52
CA ILE A 46 25.93 8.42 5.47
C ILE A 46 24.99 7.82 4.42
N ARG A 47 23.70 8.21 4.41
CA ARG A 47 22.74 7.74 3.39
C ARG A 47 23.12 8.18 1.97
N ARG A 48 23.84 9.29 1.84
CA ARG A 48 24.30 9.75 0.53
C ARG A 48 25.53 8.98 0.09
N GLU A 49 26.50 8.78 0.97
CA GLU A 49 27.68 7.96 0.72
C GLU A 49 27.31 6.52 0.37
N HIS A 50 26.42 5.89 1.14
CA HIS A 50 25.91 4.56 0.82
C HIS A 50 25.24 4.51 -0.57
N ARG A 51 24.49 5.56 -0.96
CA ARG A 51 23.92 5.66 -2.31
C ARG A 51 25.00 5.82 -3.37
N ILE A 52 26.03 6.62 -3.13
CA ILE A 52 27.17 6.80 -4.04
C ILE A 52 27.92 5.49 -4.21
N ASN A 53 28.23 4.79 -3.11
CA ASN A 53 28.90 3.48 -3.15
C ASN A 53 28.05 2.46 -3.91
N LYS A 54 26.75 2.40 -3.65
CA LYS A 54 25.83 1.57 -4.43
C LYS A 54 25.88 1.93 -5.92
N TRP A 55 25.91 3.20 -6.29
CA TRP A 55 26.01 3.62 -7.69
C TRP A 55 27.36 3.27 -8.30
N ASN A 56 28.45 3.43 -7.58
CA ASN A 56 29.79 3.04 -8.04
C ASN A 56 29.84 1.53 -8.30
N ILE A 57 29.27 0.70 -7.42
CA ILE A 57 29.17 -0.76 -7.63
C ILE A 57 28.38 -1.07 -8.91
N LEU A 58 27.24 -0.41 -9.13
CA LEU A 58 26.45 -0.59 -10.34
C LEU A 58 27.18 -0.08 -11.59
N GLU A 59 27.90 1.04 -11.50
CA GLU A 59 28.70 1.61 -12.58
C GLU A 59 29.85 0.68 -12.96
N THR A 60 30.56 0.12 -11.98
CA THR A 60 31.58 -0.90 -12.22
C THR A 60 30.99 -2.15 -12.87
N ARG A 61 29.80 -2.58 -12.43
CA ARG A 61 29.18 -3.83 -12.90
C ARG A 61 28.52 -3.70 -14.29
N PHE A 62 27.86 -2.57 -14.56
CA PHE A 62 27.00 -2.40 -15.74
C PHE A 62 27.36 -1.20 -16.61
N GLY A 63 28.34 -0.38 -16.22
CA GLY A 63 28.63 0.90 -16.88
C GLY A 63 29.02 0.76 -18.35
N ALA A 64 29.81 -0.26 -18.69
CA ALA A 64 30.16 -0.55 -20.08
C ALA A 64 28.91 -0.88 -20.92
N THR A 65 28.08 -1.80 -20.43
CA THR A 65 26.83 -2.22 -21.09
C THR A 65 25.83 -1.06 -21.23
N VAL A 66 25.71 -0.20 -20.22
CA VAL A 66 24.88 1.01 -20.31
C VAL A 66 25.39 1.94 -21.41
N THR A 67 26.71 2.12 -21.52
CA THR A 67 27.29 2.94 -22.59
C THR A 67 27.01 2.35 -23.98
N THR A 68 27.12 1.02 -24.15
CA THR A 68 26.75 0.35 -25.39
C THR A 68 25.27 0.53 -25.72
N LEU A 69 24.37 0.32 -24.75
CA LEU A 69 22.92 0.55 -24.94
C LEU A 69 22.59 1.99 -25.32
N GLN A 70 23.28 2.98 -24.75
CA GLN A 70 23.10 4.40 -25.10
C GLN A 70 23.62 4.74 -26.50
N GLN A 71 24.56 3.96 -27.05
CA GLN A 71 25.01 4.09 -28.43
C GLN A 71 24.04 3.39 -29.39
N GLU A 72 23.51 2.22 -29.01
CA GLU A 72 22.54 1.46 -29.81
C GLU A 72 21.16 2.16 -29.91
N ILE A 73 20.72 2.82 -28.84
CA ILE A 73 19.38 3.43 -28.74
C ILE A 73 19.54 4.94 -28.45
N PRO A 74 19.57 5.81 -29.48
CA PRO A 74 19.82 7.23 -29.28
C PRO A 74 18.78 7.95 -28.40
N SER A 75 17.52 7.52 -28.43
CA SER A 75 16.41 8.07 -27.66
C SER A 75 16.62 8.02 -26.14
N ILE A 76 17.35 7.01 -25.63
CA ILE A 76 17.66 6.90 -24.19
C ILE A 76 18.87 7.73 -23.75
N GLN A 77 19.57 8.43 -24.66
CA GLN A 77 20.70 9.30 -24.29
C GLN A 77 20.26 10.45 -23.37
N SER A 78 19.02 10.91 -23.51
CA SER A 78 18.39 11.90 -22.63
C SER A 78 18.15 11.37 -21.20
N MET A 79 18.16 10.04 -21.01
CA MET A 79 17.91 9.43 -19.72
C MET A 79 19.14 9.55 -18.81
N ARG A 80 18.91 9.97 -17.56
CA ARG A 80 19.98 10.04 -16.55
C ARG A 80 20.60 8.65 -16.36
N ARG A 81 21.93 8.57 -16.47
CA ARG A 81 22.72 7.32 -16.33
C ARG A 81 22.35 6.48 -15.10
N ILE A 82 22.14 7.10 -13.95
CA ILE A 82 21.72 6.43 -12.70
C ILE A 82 20.40 5.64 -12.88
N ARG A 83 19.48 6.13 -13.71
CA ARG A 83 18.21 5.45 -13.99
C ARG A 83 18.44 4.18 -14.82
N LEU A 84 19.31 4.26 -15.84
CA LEU A 84 19.67 3.09 -16.66
C LEU A 84 20.37 2.02 -15.83
N LEU A 85 21.32 2.38 -14.95
CA LEU A 85 21.97 1.44 -14.03
C LEU A 85 20.97 0.71 -13.13
N LYS A 86 19.92 1.38 -12.66
CA LYS A 86 18.86 0.73 -11.86
C LYS A 86 17.98 -0.20 -12.68
N ILE A 87 17.74 0.12 -13.95
CA ILE A 87 17.01 -0.78 -14.85
C ILE A 87 17.86 -2.04 -15.10
N MET A 88 19.16 -1.87 -15.34
CA MET A 88 20.11 -2.99 -15.43
C MET A 88 20.11 -3.84 -14.15
N GLU A 89 20.16 -3.22 -12.97
CA GLU A 89 20.08 -3.92 -11.68
C GLU A 89 18.78 -4.74 -11.56
N ARG A 90 17.64 -4.16 -11.95
CA ARG A 90 16.32 -4.81 -11.88
C ARG A 90 16.24 -6.08 -12.72
N PHE A 91 16.90 -6.10 -13.86
CA PHE A 91 16.94 -7.25 -14.77
C PHE A 91 18.24 -8.06 -14.64
N ASN A 92 18.97 -7.90 -13.53
CA ASN A 92 20.23 -8.60 -13.24
C ASN A 92 21.30 -8.50 -14.34
N GLY A 93 21.24 -7.46 -15.18
CA GLY A 93 22.14 -7.27 -16.31
C GLY A 93 21.72 -7.95 -17.62
N ASP A 94 20.54 -8.56 -17.69
CA ASP A 94 19.99 -9.11 -18.95
C ASP A 94 19.67 -7.97 -19.93
N VAL A 95 20.53 -7.84 -20.95
CA VAL A 95 20.49 -6.77 -21.94
C VAL A 95 19.22 -6.83 -22.80
N GLU A 96 18.71 -8.04 -23.10
CA GLU A 96 17.53 -8.20 -23.94
C GLU A 96 16.26 -7.79 -23.21
N GLN A 97 16.14 -8.14 -21.92
CA GLN A 97 15.01 -7.68 -21.10
C GLN A 97 15.04 -6.16 -20.91
N VAL A 98 16.23 -5.59 -20.71
CA VAL A 98 16.41 -4.13 -20.60
C VAL A 98 16.02 -3.46 -21.91
N ARG A 99 16.42 -4.01 -23.07
CA ARG A 99 16.04 -3.49 -24.40
C ARG A 99 14.54 -3.50 -24.60
N LYS A 100 13.86 -4.63 -24.34
CA LYS A 100 12.39 -4.74 -24.39
C LYS A 100 11.70 -3.74 -23.47
N PHE A 101 12.21 -3.56 -22.25
CA PHE A 101 11.66 -2.60 -21.31
C PHE A 101 11.81 -1.15 -21.80
N LEU A 102 12.96 -0.80 -22.38
CA LEU A 102 13.22 0.55 -22.89
C LEU A 102 12.37 0.86 -24.12
N GLN A 103 12.19 -0.09 -25.04
CA GLN A 103 11.26 0.04 -26.17
C GLN A 103 9.83 0.29 -25.70
N ALA A 104 9.31 -0.55 -24.78
CA ALA A 104 7.98 -0.36 -24.21
C ALA A 104 7.85 0.95 -23.38
N PHE A 105 8.97 1.48 -22.87
CA PHE A 105 8.99 2.77 -22.19
C PHE A 105 8.92 3.93 -23.19
N GLU A 106 9.60 3.82 -24.32
CA GLU A 106 9.55 4.79 -25.42
C GLU A 106 8.18 4.83 -26.10
N GLU A 107 7.58 3.67 -26.39
CA GLU A 107 6.22 3.59 -26.94
C GLU A 107 5.21 4.33 -26.06
N ARG A 108 5.27 4.13 -24.74
CA ARG A 108 4.42 4.85 -23.77
C ARG A 108 4.75 6.34 -23.69
N HIS A 109 6.00 6.71 -23.88
CA HIS A 109 6.39 8.12 -23.91
C HIS A 109 5.90 8.81 -25.18
N HIS A 110 6.01 8.15 -26.34
CA HIS A 110 5.44 8.64 -27.59
C HIS A 110 3.91 8.77 -27.51
N GLU A 111 3.21 7.79 -26.94
CA GLU A 111 1.76 7.88 -26.69
C GLU A 111 1.40 9.05 -25.74
N HIS A 112 2.28 9.38 -24.79
CA HIS A 112 2.10 10.51 -23.89
C HIS A 112 2.54 11.87 -24.47
N ASP A 113 3.49 11.90 -25.40
CA ASP A 113 3.94 13.11 -26.11
C ASP A 113 3.01 13.43 -27.29
N GLU A 114 2.33 12.45 -27.87
CA GLU A 114 1.12 12.68 -28.69
C GLU A 114 -0.02 13.26 -27.83
N ASN A 115 0.05 13.11 -26.50
CA ASN A 115 -0.76 13.83 -25.51
C ASN A 115 -0.02 15.04 -24.88
N SER A 116 0.97 15.61 -25.58
CA SER A 116 1.75 16.77 -25.17
C SER A 116 0.87 17.98 -24.84
N ASN A 117 1.49 19.02 -24.28
CA ASN A 117 0.80 20.28 -24.00
C ASN A 117 0.15 20.92 -25.25
N VAL A 118 0.68 20.64 -26.46
CA VAL A 118 0.09 21.09 -27.73
C VAL A 118 -1.21 20.33 -28.00
N SER A 119 -1.18 19.00 -27.94
CA SER A 119 -2.38 18.15 -28.05
C SER A 119 -3.42 18.44 -26.96
N ARG A 120 -2.99 18.75 -25.73
CA ARG A 120 -3.89 19.19 -24.66
C ARG A 120 -4.53 20.55 -24.94
N HIS A 121 -3.81 21.46 -25.60
CA HIS A 121 -4.35 22.75 -26.01
C HIS A 121 -5.35 22.56 -27.15
N GLU A 122 -5.00 21.79 -28.18
CA GLU A 122 -5.87 21.45 -29.31
C GLU A 122 -7.15 20.78 -28.82
N LYS A 123 -7.03 19.70 -28.04
CA LYS A 123 -8.18 19.03 -27.40
C LYS A 123 -9.01 19.99 -26.54
N ARG A 124 -8.38 20.97 -25.89
CA ARG A 124 -9.11 21.97 -25.10
C ARG A 124 -9.91 22.92 -26.01
N GLU A 125 -9.35 23.36 -27.13
CA GLU A 125 -10.06 24.17 -28.11
C GLU A 125 -11.17 23.37 -28.80
N GLU A 126 -10.95 22.11 -29.14
CA GLU A 126 -11.97 21.19 -29.64
C GLU A 126 -13.13 21.03 -28.64
N LEU A 127 -12.83 20.80 -27.36
CA LEU A 127 -13.86 20.69 -26.32
C LEU A 127 -14.60 22.01 -26.10
N LYS A 128 -13.92 23.16 -26.23
CA LYS A 128 -14.58 24.49 -26.19
C LYS A 128 -15.54 24.66 -27.36
N ALA A 129 -15.12 24.29 -28.56
CA ALA A 129 -15.98 24.35 -29.75
C ALA A 129 -17.17 23.39 -29.60
N LYS A 130 -16.93 22.14 -29.16
CA LYS A 130 -17.96 21.12 -28.95
C LYS A 130 -19.03 21.54 -27.93
N TYR A 131 -18.63 22.21 -26.85
CA TYR A 131 -19.53 22.62 -25.76
C TYR A 131 -19.80 24.14 -25.72
N ALA A 132 -19.71 24.82 -26.86
CA ALA A 132 -19.82 26.28 -26.93
C ALA A 132 -21.16 26.80 -26.34
N THR A 133 -22.28 26.16 -26.67
CA THR A 133 -23.61 26.53 -26.17
C THR A 133 -23.73 26.34 -24.66
N GLN A 134 -23.25 25.20 -24.14
CA GLN A 134 -23.25 24.90 -22.71
C GLN A 134 -22.34 25.85 -21.92
N LEU A 135 -21.20 26.24 -22.50
CA LEU A 135 -20.30 27.22 -21.89
C LEU A 135 -20.96 28.60 -21.83
N ALA A 136 -21.69 29.02 -22.86
CA ALA A 136 -22.46 30.26 -22.85
C ALA A 136 -23.52 30.23 -21.72
N GLU A 137 -24.25 29.12 -21.57
CA GLU A 137 -25.24 28.95 -20.50
C GLU A 137 -24.59 28.98 -19.10
N LEU A 138 -23.47 28.29 -18.91
CA LEU A 138 -22.71 28.35 -17.65
C LEU A 138 -22.18 29.76 -17.35
N SER A 139 -21.79 30.51 -18.38
CA SER A 139 -21.35 31.91 -18.24
C SER A 139 -22.50 32.82 -17.80
N THR A 140 -23.69 32.65 -18.36
CA THR A 140 -24.90 33.38 -17.92
C THR A 140 -25.24 33.09 -16.45
N ASN A 141 -24.95 31.87 -15.99
CA ASN A 141 -25.08 31.47 -14.58
C ASN A 141 -23.90 31.91 -13.68
N GLY A 142 -23.00 32.77 -14.18
CA GLY A 142 -21.89 33.34 -13.41
C GLY A 142 -20.73 32.37 -13.12
N ILE A 143 -20.64 31.24 -13.83
CA ILE A 143 -19.53 30.30 -13.69
C ILE A 143 -18.36 30.74 -14.59
N ASN A 144 -17.15 30.81 -14.01
CA ASN A 144 -15.95 31.16 -14.77
C ASN A 144 -15.56 30.03 -15.75
N ILE A 145 -15.92 30.22 -17.02
CA ILE A 145 -15.66 29.29 -18.13
C ILE A 145 -14.16 29.10 -18.45
N ASN A 146 -13.29 30.02 -18.02
CA ASN A 146 -11.85 29.92 -18.27
C ASN A 146 -11.16 28.87 -17.38
N CYS A 147 -11.84 28.32 -16.37
CA CYS A 147 -11.29 27.24 -15.55
C CYS A 147 -11.15 25.95 -16.38
N PRO A 148 -9.94 25.34 -16.49
CA PRO A 148 -9.76 24.03 -17.13
C PRO A 148 -10.56 22.89 -16.47
N CYS A 149 -11.10 23.15 -15.29
CA CYS A 149 -11.96 22.24 -14.56
C CYS A 149 -13.37 22.13 -15.17
N VAL A 150 -13.90 23.20 -15.77
CA VAL A 150 -15.28 23.25 -16.29
C VAL A 150 -15.40 22.36 -17.53
N LEU A 151 -14.48 22.48 -18.49
CA LEU A 151 -14.42 21.64 -19.69
C LEU A 151 -14.33 20.15 -19.35
N ARG A 152 -13.48 19.79 -18.37
CA ARG A 152 -13.38 18.39 -17.87
C ARG A 152 -14.68 17.90 -17.23
N GLN A 153 -15.45 18.76 -16.58
CA GLN A 153 -16.74 18.37 -16.02
C GLN A 153 -17.82 18.26 -17.11
N LEU A 154 -17.81 19.12 -18.12
CA LEU A 154 -18.71 19.00 -19.27
C LEU A 154 -18.44 17.70 -20.03
N GLU A 155 -17.18 17.38 -20.32
CA GLU A 155 -16.80 16.12 -20.95
C GLU A 155 -17.25 14.90 -20.12
N LYS A 156 -16.97 14.91 -18.81
CA LYS A 156 -17.33 13.81 -17.89
C LYS A 156 -18.84 13.61 -17.75
N ASN A 157 -19.64 14.67 -17.83
CA ASN A 157 -21.09 14.59 -17.71
C ASN A 157 -21.79 14.76 -19.08
N GLN A 158 -21.08 14.50 -20.19
CA GLN A 158 -21.63 14.51 -21.56
C GLN A 158 -22.38 15.81 -21.94
N GLY A 159 -21.92 16.95 -21.42
CA GLY A 159 -22.54 18.25 -21.66
C GLY A 159 -23.75 18.59 -20.79
N ASP A 160 -24.09 17.80 -19.77
CA ASP A 160 -25.16 18.10 -18.81
C ASP A 160 -24.82 19.34 -17.95
N VAL A 161 -25.40 20.49 -18.31
CA VAL A 161 -25.15 21.79 -17.68
C VAL A 161 -25.59 21.80 -16.23
N THR A 162 -26.73 21.18 -15.90
CA THR A 162 -27.29 21.16 -14.54
C THR A 162 -26.36 20.44 -13.58
N LYS A 163 -25.84 19.26 -13.94
CA LYS A 163 -24.86 18.53 -13.11
C LYS A 163 -23.54 19.28 -12.96
N VAL A 164 -23.09 19.97 -14.02
CA VAL A 164 -21.87 20.78 -13.97
C VAL A 164 -22.06 21.98 -13.05
N MET A 165 -23.18 22.69 -13.14
CA MET A 165 -23.55 23.78 -12.24
C MET A 165 -23.55 23.31 -10.79
N GLU A 166 -24.23 22.20 -10.48
CA GLU A 166 -24.28 21.66 -9.13
C GLU A 166 -22.88 21.36 -8.57
N ARG A 167 -22.02 20.71 -9.36
CA ARG A 167 -20.64 20.42 -8.94
C ARG A 167 -19.81 21.69 -8.74
N MET A 168 -19.97 22.70 -9.60
CA MET A 168 -19.25 23.97 -9.48
C MET A 168 -19.74 24.77 -8.27
N SER A 169 -21.03 24.81 -8.01
CA SER A 169 -21.62 25.43 -6.82
C SER A 169 -21.15 24.75 -5.53
N ARG A 170 -21.14 23.41 -5.48
CA ARG A 170 -20.56 22.68 -4.33
C ARG A 170 -19.08 22.99 -4.12
N ARG A 171 -18.30 23.18 -5.20
CA ARG A 171 -16.89 23.57 -5.09
C ARG A 171 -16.73 25.00 -4.58
N LYS A 172 -17.57 25.92 -5.04
CA LYS A 172 -17.62 27.31 -4.58
C LYS A 172 -17.97 27.36 -3.08
N ALA A 173 -19.04 26.70 -2.67
CA ALA A 173 -19.45 26.59 -1.27
C ALA A 173 -18.36 25.96 -0.39
N ASN A 174 -17.67 24.92 -0.85
CA ASN A 174 -16.53 24.34 -0.12
C ASN A 174 -15.33 25.29 -0.02
N LYS A 175 -15.12 26.17 -1.00
CA LYS A 175 -14.08 27.19 -0.97
C LYS A 175 -14.45 28.30 0.02
N GLU A 176 -15.69 28.76 -0.02
CA GLU A 176 -16.23 29.77 0.91
C GLU A 176 -16.20 29.26 2.35
N LYS A 177 -16.70 28.04 2.61
CA LYS A 177 -16.57 27.36 3.90
C LYS A 177 -15.11 27.32 4.37
N PHE A 178 -14.18 27.09 3.45
CA PHE A 178 -12.75 27.05 3.79
C PHE A 178 -12.20 28.44 4.14
N GLU A 179 -12.61 29.48 3.43
CA GLU A 179 -12.26 30.87 3.71
C GLU A 179 -12.88 31.34 5.03
N GLU A 180 -14.12 30.97 5.33
CA GLU A 180 -14.80 31.22 6.60
C GLU A 180 -14.07 30.55 7.77
N LEU A 181 -13.72 29.26 7.66
CA LEU A 181 -12.93 28.57 8.68
C LEU A 181 -11.55 29.22 8.87
N ASN A 182 -10.97 29.76 7.79
CA ASN A 182 -9.68 30.43 7.85
C ASN A 182 -9.76 31.75 8.62
N VAL A 183 -10.86 32.49 8.45
CA VAL A 183 -11.15 33.70 9.25
C VAL A 183 -11.47 33.31 10.69
N LYS A 184 -12.37 32.33 10.91
CA LYS A 184 -12.81 31.88 12.23
C LYS A 184 -11.64 31.42 13.11
N TYR A 185 -10.68 30.71 12.54
CA TYR A 185 -9.54 30.14 13.26
C TYR A 185 -8.21 30.86 13.03
N ALA A 186 -8.23 32.11 12.55
CA ALA A 186 -7.02 32.86 12.22
C ALA A 186 -6.06 32.99 13.42
N ASN A 187 -6.58 33.29 14.61
CA ASN A 187 -5.77 33.47 15.82
C ASN A 187 -5.13 32.15 16.28
N GLN A 188 -5.86 31.04 16.19
CA GLN A 188 -5.39 29.70 16.54
C GLN A 188 -4.29 29.23 15.58
N ILE A 189 -4.40 29.55 14.29
CA ILE A 189 -3.36 29.27 13.30
C ILE A 189 -2.09 30.06 13.66
N THR A 190 -2.20 31.35 13.94
CA THR A 190 -1.06 32.18 14.35
C THR A 190 -0.41 31.66 15.63
N GLN A 191 -1.21 31.23 16.61
CA GLN A 191 -0.73 30.60 17.84
C GLN A 191 0.05 29.31 17.56
N LEU A 192 -0.50 28.41 16.75
CA LEU A 192 0.18 27.17 16.35
C LEU A 192 1.47 27.43 15.57
N GLU A 193 1.50 28.47 14.72
CA GLU A 193 2.71 28.90 13.99
C GLU A 193 3.77 29.48 14.95
N THR A 194 3.35 30.25 15.96
CA THR A 194 4.23 30.79 17.03
C THR A 194 4.79 29.67 17.90
N ASP A 195 4.00 28.62 18.15
CA ASP A 195 4.40 27.41 18.86
C ASP A 195 5.28 26.47 18.00
N GLY A 196 5.68 26.88 16.78
CA GLY A 196 6.60 26.15 15.91
C GLY A 196 5.97 25.01 15.10
N ILE A 197 4.63 24.89 15.07
CA ILE A 197 3.92 23.83 14.33
C ILE A 197 3.62 24.32 12.91
N ILE A 198 4.60 24.16 12.01
CA ILE A 198 4.45 24.55 10.59
C ILE A 198 3.79 23.42 9.78
N ILE A 199 2.52 23.59 9.42
CA ILE A 199 1.77 22.61 8.61
C ILE A 199 1.68 23.07 7.16
N LYS A 200 2.35 22.33 6.26
CA LYS A 200 2.37 22.65 4.81
C LYS A 200 0.99 22.67 4.16
N ASN A 201 0.04 21.88 4.68
CA ASN A 201 -1.31 21.79 4.13
C ASN A 201 -2.32 22.49 5.05
N LYS A 202 -2.56 23.79 4.81
CA LYS A 202 -3.55 24.59 5.55
C LYS A 202 -4.94 23.97 5.55
N LYS A 203 -5.32 23.22 4.49
CA LYS A 203 -6.64 22.57 4.43
C LYS A 203 -6.84 21.49 5.47
N PHE A 204 -5.78 20.76 5.77
CA PHE A 204 -5.81 19.74 6.80
C PHE A 204 -5.90 20.37 8.20
N LEU A 205 -5.14 21.44 8.44
CA LEU A 205 -5.15 22.16 9.72
C LEU A 205 -6.54 22.72 10.04
N LEU A 206 -7.19 23.44 9.11
CA LEU A 206 -8.51 24.00 9.36
C LEU A 206 -9.58 22.93 9.64
N ARG A 207 -9.51 21.76 8.99
CA ARG A 207 -10.42 20.65 9.29
C ARG A 207 -10.17 20.05 10.67
N LEU A 208 -8.92 20.05 11.12
CA LEU A 208 -8.57 19.56 12.45
C LEU A 208 -9.09 20.52 13.51
N LEU A 209 -8.87 21.82 13.32
CA LEU A 209 -9.42 22.89 14.17
C LEU A 209 -10.94 22.89 14.16
N GLU A 210 -11.60 22.64 13.03
CA GLU A 210 -13.05 22.48 12.97
C GLU A 210 -13.53 21.27 13.80
N LYS A 211 -12.81 20.14 13.74
CA LYS A 211 -13.16 18.93 14.51
C LYS A 211 -12.91 19.03 16.01
N THR A 212 -11.95 19.85 16.41
CA THR A 212 -11.60 20.06 17.83
C THR A 212 -12.18 21.37 18.37
N ASP A 213 -13.18 21.95 17.69
CA ASP A 213 -13.82 23.21 18.05
C ASP A 213 -12.84 24.36 18.36
N GLY A 214 -11.73 24.40 17.64
CA GLY A 214 -10.69 25.42 17.78
C GLY A 214 -9.76 25.24 18.98
N GLN A 215 -9.83 24.11 19.71
CA GLN A 215 -8.95 23.83 20.85
C GLN A 215 -7.51 23.55 20.38
N VAL A 216 -6.63 24.53 20.56
CA VAL A 216 -5.24 24.50 20.12
C VAL A 216 -4.44 23.37 20.79
N ASP A 217 -4.67 23.11 22.08
CA ASP A 217 -3.91 22.10 22.83
C ASP A 217 -4.24 20.66 22.38
N VAL A 218 -5.51 20.39 22.05
CA VAL A 218 -5.91 19.09 21.46
C VAL A 218 -5.26 18.90 20.09
N VAL A 219 -5.21 19.96 19.27
CA VAL A 219 -4.51 19.92 17.98
C VAL A 219 -3.01 19.65 18.18
N LYS A 220 -2.35 20.31 19.14
CA LYS A 220 -0.95 20.05 19.50
C LYS A 220 -0.75 18.60 19.92
N GLN A 221 -1.62 18.07 20.77
CA GLN A 221 -1.58 16.69 21.22
C GLN A 221 -1.68 15.72 20.04
N LEU A 222 -2.66 15.90 19.14
CA LEU A 222 -2.82 15.05 17.94
C LEU A 222 -1.58 15.12 17.02
N PHE A 223 -0.93 16.27 16.92
CA PHE A 223 0.34 16.38 16.19
C PHE A 223 1.50 15.66 16.88
N ASN A 224 1.59 15.77 18.19
CA ASN A 224 2.61 15.11 18.99
C ASN A 224 2.43 13.60 19.03
N GLU A 225 1.20 13.10 19.15
CA GLU A 225 0.87 11.68 19.02
C GLU A 225 1.28 11.16 17.64
N ARG A 226 0.96 11.89 16.57
CA ARG A 226 1.31 11.47 15.20
C ARG A 226 2.81 11.53 14.91
N LYS A 227 3.54 12.48 15.51
CA LYS A 227 5.02 12.50 15.52
C LYS A 227 5.56 11.34 16.36
N GLY A 228 4.94 11.07 17.50
CA GLY A 228 5.24 9.97 18.41
C GLY A 228 5.10 8.62 17.76
N TYR A 229 4.04 8.35 16.99
CA TYR A 229 3.92 7.09 16.23
C TYR A 229 5.03 6.91 15.18
N ARG A 230 5.53 8.01 14.59
CA ARG A 230 6.68 7.95 13.67
C ARG A 230 8.03 7.90 14.38
N GLY A 231 8.09 8.30 15.65
CA GLY A 231 9.29 8.35 16.48
C GLY A 231 9.48 7.15 17.41
N LYS A 232 8.41 6.62 18.02
CA LYS A 232 8.43 5.44 18.90
C LYS A 232 8.83 4.18 18.17
N HIS A 233 8.36 3.98 16.93
CA HIS A 233 8.89 2.93 16.04
C HIS A 233 10.38 3.09 15.71
N ARG A 234 11.01 4.21 16.09
CA ARG A 234 12.43 4.49 15.88
C ARG A 234 13.24 4.52 17.18
N ASN A 235 12.61 4.75 18.34
CA ASN A 235 13.27 4.91 19.64
C ASN A 235 12.98 3.79 20.65
N GLU A 236 11.91 2.99 20.51
CA GLU A 236 11.68 1.80 21.36
C GLU A 236 12.75 0.70 21.15
N THR A 237 13.68 0.89 20.22
CA THR A 237 14.86 0.02 20.02
C THR A 237 16.11 0.51 20.78
N GLN A 238 16.03 1.62 21.53
CA GLN A 238 17.18 2.14 22.30
C GLN A 238 16.99 2.09 23.83
N ASP A 239 15.76 2.07 24.35
CA ASP A 239 15.53 2.21 25.79
C ASP A 239 15.47 0.88 26.59
N THR A 240 15.79 -0.27 25.98
CA THR A 240 15.76 -1.57 26.69
C THR A 240 17.11 -2.02 27.30
N VAL A 241 18.14 -1.16 27.34
CA VAL A 241 19.50 -1.57 27.78
C VAL A 241 20.03 -0.85 29.03
N ILE A 242 19.27 0.05 29.68
CA ILE A 242 19.79 0.72 30.88
C ILE A 242 18.77 0.70 32.03
N GLN A 243 18.75 -0.42 32.77
CA GLN A 243 18.38 -0.42 34.19
C GLN A 243 19.24 -1.45 34.93
N GLU A 244 20.19 -0.92 35.71
CA GLU A 244 20.95 -1.47 36.85
C GLU A 244 22.29 -0.69 36.85
N THR A 245 22.73 0.06 37.86
CA THR A 245 22.42 0.18 39.28
C THR A 245 22.88 1.56 39.77
N ASP A 246 22.18 2.15 40.74
CA ASP A 246 22.72 3.18 41.61
C ASP A 246 23.92 2.63 42.40
N GLU A 247 25.03 3.39 42.46
CA GLU A 247 25.70 3.80 43.71
C GLU A 247 27.01 4.57 43.42
N THR A 248 27.00 5.82 43.87
CA THR A 248 28.11 6.63 44.41
C THR A 248 29.56 6.36 43.99
N GLY A 249 30.16 7.37 43.35
CA GLY A 249 31.47 7.89 43.76
C GLY A 249 32.71 7.41 42.99
N SER A 250 33.57 8.39 42.66
CA SER A 250 34.95 8.26 42.17
C SER A 250 35.12 7.99 40.66
N THR A 251 35.40 9.08 39.92
CA THR A 251 35.95 9.10 38.56
C THR A 251 37.40 8.63 38.53
N LEU A 252 37.67 7.41 39.01
CA LEU A 252 38.88 6.69 38.64
C LEU A 252 38.68 6.19 37.20
N ARG A 253 39.38 6.83 36.26
CA ARG A 253 39.51 6.36 34.86
C ARG A 253 39.95 4.90 34.88
N LYS A 254 39.00 3.97 34.79
CA LYS A 254 39.26 2.55 34.58
C LYS A 254 40.12 2.45 33.32
N ARG A 255 41.37 2.00 33.47
CA ARG A 255 42.21 1.63 32.33
C ARG A 255 41.50 0.48 31.63
N CYS A 256 40.87 0.75 30.48
CA CYS A 256 40.39 -0.30 29.60
C CYS A 256 41.60 -1.17 29.23
N LYS A 257 41.52 -2.46 29.55
CA LYS A 257 42.47 -3.45 29.04
C LYS A 257 42.07 -3.72 27.61
N PHE A 258 42.97 -3.43 26.66
CA PHE A 258 42.77 -3.81 25.27
C PHE A 258 42.94 -5.31 25.14
N SER A 259 42.09 -5.93 24.31
CA SER A 259 42.33 -7.30 23.86
C SER A 259 43.51 -7.33 22.87
N ASP A 260 44.12 -8.50 22.68
CA ASP A 260 45.18 -8.68 21.68
C ASP A 260 44.66 -8.36 20.25
N ASP A 261 43.37 -8.58 20.01
CA ASP A 261 42.70 -8.25 18.75
C ASP A 261 42.58 -6.73 18.55
N ASP A 262 42.25 -5.96 19.59
CA ASP A 262 42.19 -4.49 19.51
C ASP A 262 43.56 -3.89 19.16
N ILE A 263 44.63 -4.48 19.70
CA ILE A 263 46.00 -4.08 19.41
C ILE A 263 46.36 -4.40 17.95
N ASN A 264 45.96 -5.56 17.45
CA ASN A 264 46.17 -5.92 16.04
C ASN A 264 45.36 -5.04 15.08
N ASN A 265 44.10 -4.76 15.41
CA ASN A 265 43.23 -3.87 14.64
C ASN A 265 43.82 -2.45 14.57
N LEU A 266 44.32 -1.92 15.70
CA LEU A 266 45.02 -0.64 15.72
C LEU A 266 46.29 -0.62 14.86
N LYS A 267 47.07 -1.71 14.86
CA LYS A 267 48.27 -1.84 14.01
C LYS A 267 47.88 -1.82 12.52
N GLN A 268 46.84 -2.55 12.13
CA GLN A 268 46.36 -2.56 10.74
C GLN A 268 45.84 -1.19 10.30
N LEU A 269 45.07 -0.51 11.14
CA LEU A 269 44.57 0.85 10.85
C LEU A 269 45.73 1.84 10.69
N ARG A 270 46.78 1.73 11.51
CA ARG A 270 47.98 2.56 11.39
C ARG A 270 48.77 2.26 10.12
N LEU A 271 48.88 0.99 9.71
CA LEU A 271 49.49 0.59 8.43
C LEU A 271 48.70 1.11 7.22
N ALA A 272 47.37 1.23 7.34
CA ALA A 272 46.50 1.83 6.34
C ALA A 272 46.55 3.37 6.30
N GLY A 273 47.44 4.01 7.07
CA GLY A 273 47.61 5.46 7.10
C GLY A 273 46.56 6.22 7.92
N ILE A 274 45.74 5.52 8.72
CA ILE A 274 44.75 6.17 9.59
C ILE A 274 45.48 6.62 10.86
N HIS A 275 45.64 7.94 11.00
CA HIS A 275 46.29 8.58 12.14
C HIS A 275 45.24 9.21 13.05
N GLY A 276 45.26 8.88 14.34
CA GLY A 276 44.35 9.42 15.35
C GLY A 276 44.60 8.80 16.72
N ASN A 277 43.90 9.28 17.75
CA ASN A 277 44.01 8.72 19.10
C ASN A 277 43.46 7.28 19.10
N PRO A 278 44.29 6.26 19.42
CA PRO A 278 43.88 4.85 19.39
C PRO A 278 42.63 4.56 20.23
N MET A 279 42.48 5.21 21.38
CA MET A 279 41.31 5.05 22.25
C MET A 279 40.02 5.51 21.56
N ARG A 280 40.07 6.63 20.84
CA ARG A 280 38.90 7.21 20.17
C ARG A 280 38.50 6.39 18.96
N ILE A 281 39.49 5.89 18.22
CA ILE A 281 39.27 5.00 17.07
C ILE A 281 38.62 3.68 17.52
N LEU A 282 39.12 3.06 18.59
CA LEU A 282 38.52 1.83 19.12
C LEU A 282 37.14 2.06 19.72
N SER A 283 36.91 3.17 20.44
CA SER A 283 35.56 3.51 20.95
C SER A 283 34.56 3.60 19.81
N ILE A 284 34.89 4.35 18.75
CA ILE A 284 34.02 4.49 17.57
C ILE A 284 33.83 3.14 16.88
N PHE A 285 34.88 2.31 16.81
CA PHE A 285 34.79 0.98 16.21
C PHE A 285 33.84 0.06 16.98
N HIS A 286 33.94 0.01 18.31
CA HIS A 286 33.02 -0.77 19.14
C HIS A 286 31.59 -0.23 19.07
N GLU A 287 31.39 1.09 19.13
CA GLU A 287 30.06 1.71 18.95
C GLU A 287 29.46 1.37 17.57
N CYS A 288 30.29 1.35 16.51
CA CYS A 288 29.85 0.95 15.17
C CYS A 288 29.52 -0.54 15.11
N ASN A 289 30.33 -1.41 15.72
CA ASN A 289 30.08 -2.84 15.76
C ASN A 289 28.82 -3.18 16.53
N GLU A 290 28.60 -2.60 17.71
CA GLU A 290 27.36 -2.77 18.47
C GLU A 290 26.14 -2.31 17.66
N SER A 291 26.25 -1.18 16.95
CA SER A 291 25.20 -0.69 16.05
C SER A 291 24.91 -1.62 14.87
N ILE A 292 25.95 -2.23 14.30
CA ILE A 292 25.83 -3.23 13.22
C ILE A 292 25.20 -4.50 13.75
N GLU A 293 25.65 -5.02 14.90
CA GLU A 293 25.12 -6.22 15.54
C GLU A 293 23.64 -6.05 15.89
N MET A 294 23.25 -4.91 16.49
CA MET A 294 21.84 -4.58 16.73
C MET A 294 21.02 -4.53 15.44
N THR A 295 21.59 -3.96 14.36
CA THR A 295 20.91 -3.91 13.06
C THR A 295 20.72 -5.31 12.46
N VAL A 296 21.74 -6.17 12.57
CA VAL A 296 21.67 -7.56 12.10
C VAL A 296 20.65 -8.35 12.91
N ALA A 297 20.65 -8.22 14.24
CA ALA A 297 19.67 -8.88 15.11
C ALA A 297 18.24 -8.46 14.76
N ARG A 298 17.99 -7.16 14.54
CA ARG A 298 16.68 -6.66 14.09
C ARG A 298 16.26 -7.27 12.75
N ILE A 299 17.16 -7.30 11.76
CA ILE A 299 16.86 -7.90 10.45
C ILE A 299 16.56 -9.39 10.59
N GLN A 300 17.27 -10.11 11.46
CA GLN A 300 17.01 -11.52 11.71
C GLN A 300 15.64 -11.74 12.37
N GLU A 301 15.26 -10.89 13.33
CA GLU A 301 13.95 -10.95 13.98
C GLU A 301 12.80 -10.61 13.02
N GLU A 302 12.95 -9.56 12.20
CA GLU A 302 11.99 -9.25 11.13
C GLU A 302 11.82 -10.41 10.15
N ARG A 303 12.93 -11.10 9.81
CA ARG A 303 12.88 -12.30 8.96
C ARG A 303 12.17 -13.47 9.64
N LYS A 304 12.39 -13.69 10.94
CA LYS A 304 11.69 -14.74 11.70
C LYS A 304 10.18 -14.47 11.77
N GLN A 305 9.79 -13.24 12.07
CA GLN A 305 8.38 -12.83 12.09
C GLN A 305 7.74 -12.99 10.70
N HIS A 306 8.43 -12.57 9.64
CA HIS A 306 7.94 -12.75 8.27
C HIS A 306 7.86 -14.23 7.87
N HIS A 307 8.78 -15.07 8.34
CA HIS A 307 8.73 -16.51 8.10
C HIS A 307 7.56 -17.16 8.83
N GLN A 308 7.34 -16.81 10.10
CA GLN A 308 6.19 -17.27 10.88
C GLN A 308 4.86 -16.86 10.23
N LEU A 309 4.73 -15.61 9.78
CA LEU A 309 3.55 -15.15 9.06
C LEU A 309 3.32 -15.95 7.78
N ARG A 310 4.38 -16.26 7.02
CA ARG A 310 4.27 -17.12 5.82
C ARG A 310 3.88 -18.54 6.15
N ASP A 311 4.44 -19.12 7.20
CA ASP A 311 4.15 -20.50 7.59
C ASP A 311 2.70 -20.61 8.08
N ASP A 312 2.22 -19.60 8.81
CA ASP A 312 0.82 -19.50 9.22
C ASP A 312 -0.08 -19.30 7.99
N GLU A 313 0.25 -18.38 7.07
CA GLU A 313 -0.46 -18.22 5.79
C GLU A 313 -0.55 -19.52 5.00
N GLN A 314 0.54 -20.29 4.93
CA GLN A 314 0.60 -21.54 4.20
C GLN A 314 -0.22 -22.64 4.88
N LYS A 315 -0.20 -22.71 6.23
CA LYS A 315 -1.12 -23.58 6.99
C LYS A 315 -2.58 -23.23 6.70
N PHE A 316 -2.91 -21.95 6.59
CA PHE A 316 -4.27 -21.50 6.24
C PHE A 316 -4.63 -21.77 4.79
N GLU A 317 -3.69 -21.65 3.84
CA GLU A 317 -3.98 -22.01 2.44
C GLU A 317 -4.32 -23.49 2.30
N ASN A 318 -3.65 -24.36 3.06
CA ASN A 318 -3.95 -25.79 3.12
C ASN A 318 -5.31 -26.11 3.80
N ALA A 319 -5.92 -25.15 4.50
CA ALA A 319 -7.23 -25.34 5.11
C ALA A 319 -8.39 -25.30 4.11
N TYR A 320 -8.18 -24.66 2.95
CA TYR A 320 -9.22 -24.52 1.94
C TYR A 320 -9.22 -25.71 1.00
N ILE A 321 -10.43 -26.21 0.70
CA ILE A 321 -10.65 -27.10 -0.42
C ILE A 321 -10.44 -26.31 -1.70
N THR A 322 -9.51 -26.78 -2.52
CA THR A 322 -9.26 -26.22 -3.85
C THR A 322 -10.07 -27.00 -4.87
N ILE A 323 -11.04 -26.33 -5.49
CA ILE A 323 -11.86 -26.89 -6.57
C ILE A 323 -11.22 -26.45 -7.89
N ASN A 324 -10.53 -27.37 -8.57
CA ASN A 324 -9.91 -27.13 -9.88
C ASN A 324 -10.79 -27.64 -11.03
N ASN A 325 -11.60 -28.67 -10.76
CA ASN A 325 -12.51 -29.29 -11.70
C ASN A 325 -13.91 -29.44 -11.08
N ARG A 326 -14.89 -29.72 -11.94
CA ARG A 326 -16.27 -30.00 -11.53
C ARG A 326 -16.35 -31.19 -10.55
N ASP A 327 -15.52 -32.20 -10.78
CA ASP A 327 -15.53 -33.44 -9.98
C ASP A 327 -14.78 -33.30 -8.64
N ASP A 328 -14.11 -32.16 -8.39
CA ASP A 328 -13.40 -31.91 -7.13
C ASP A 328 -14.37 -31.49 -6.00
N TRP A 329 -15.65 -31.29 -6.31
CA TRP A 329 -16.66 -31.02 -5.29
C TRP A 329 -16.84 -32.25 -4.39
N PRO A 330 -16.71 -32.12 -3.05
CA PRO A 330 -16.83 -33.28 -2.17
C PRO A 330 -18.17 -34.01 -2.33
N HIS A 331 -18.13 -35.33 -2.26
CA HIS A 331 -19.34 -36.14 -2.22
C HIS A 331 -20.02 -36.04 -0.84
N ASP A 332 -21.31 -36.40 -0.78
CA ASP A 332 -22.08 -36.49 0.47
C ASP A 332 -22.24 -35.19 1.26
N ILE A 333 -22.18 -34.04 0.58
CA ILE A 333 -22.46 -32.74 1.19
C ILE A 333 -23.94 -32.58 1.47
N GLU A 334 -24.29 -32.38 2.73
CA GLU A 334 -25.67 -32.19 3.19
C GLU A 334 -26.04 -30.71 3.29
N GLN A 335 -25.05 -29.87 3.63
CA GLN A 335 -25.26 -28.47 3.98
C GLN A 335 -24.22 -27.56 3.34
N VAL A 336 -24.66 -26.45 2.76
CA VAL A 336 -23.79 -25.38 2.27
C VAL A 336 -24.22 -24.05 2.87
N TYR A 337 -23.31 -23.38 3.56
CA TYR A 337 -23.49 -22.02 4.05
C TYR A 337 -22.62 -21.06 3.26
N LEU A 338 -23.21 -19.95 2.80
CA LEU A 338 -22.53 -18.95 2.01
C LEU A 338 -22.47 -17.62 2.75
N ASP A 339 -21.26 -17.10 2.93
CA ASP A 339 -21.03 -15.75 3.47
C ASP A 339 -21.32 -14.71 2.38
N GLY A 340 -22.57 -14.25 2.35
CA GLY A 340 -23.08 -13.33 1.34
C GLY A 340 -22.30 -12.02 1.27
N ASN A 341 -21.84 -11.51 2.42
CA ASN A 341 -21.03 -10.28 2.46
C ASN A 341 -19.70 -10.46 1.76
N ASN A 342 -18.99 -11.56 2.04
CA ASN A 342 -17.73 -11.83 1.37
C ASN A 342 -17.93 -12.04 -0.14
N MET A 343 -18.98 -12.76 -0.53
CA MET A 343 -19.27 -13.11 -1.91
C MET A 343 -19.61 -11.90 -2.80
N MET A 344 -20.29 -10.88 -2.26
CA MET A 344 -20.65 -9.67 -3.01
C MET A 344 -19.43 -8.91 -3.57
N PHE A 345 -18.26 -9.07 -2.96
CA PHE A 345 -17.04 -8.37 -3.37
C PHE A 345 -16.11 -9.20 -4.24
N VAL A 346 -16.44 -10.45 -4.58
CA VAL A 346 -15.57 -11.31 -5.40
C VAL A 346 -15.65 -10.94 -6.88
N VAL A 347 -16.87 -10.80 -7.41
CA VAL A 347 -17.14 -10.53 -8.83
C VAL A 347 -17.38 -9.04 -9.04
N ASP A 348 -16.77 -8.44 -10.07
CA ASP A 348 -16.79 -6.99 -10.27
C ASP A 348 -18.19 -6.43 -10.59
N SER A 349 -19.05 -7.19 -11.28
CA SER A 349 -20.47 -6.86 -11.49
C SER A 349 -21.25 -6.78 -10.18
N LEU A 350 -21.16 -7.80 -9.32
CA LEU A 350 -21.78 -7.79 -7.98
C LEU A 350 -21.22 -6.66 -7.11
N ARG A 351 -19.89 -6.48 -7.13
CA ARG A 351 -19.22 -5.41 -6.41
C ARG A 351 -19.71 -4.03 -6.85
N ARG A 352 -19.87 -3.80 -8.16
CA ARG A 352 -20.41 -2.55 -8.70
C ARG A 352 -21.85 -2.29 -8.23
N LEU A 353 -22.71 -3.31 -8.23
CA LEU A 353 -24.07 -3.19 -7.72
C LEU A 353 -24.08 -2.83 -6.23
N CYS A 354 -23.24 -3.50 -5.44
CA CYS A 354 -23.10 -3.23 -4.00
C CYS A 354 -22.63 -1.77 -3.76
N LEU A 355 -21.57 -1.33 -4.44
CA LEU A 355 -21.01 0.02 -4.29
C LEU A 355 -21.95 1.13 -4.75
N ASN A 356 -22.84 0.84 -5.71
CA ASN A 356 -23.89 1.76 -6.16
C ASN A 356 -25.09 1.83 -5.19
N ARG A 357 -24.96 1.28 -3.98
CA ARG A 357 -26.02 1.20 -2.95
C ARG A 357 -27.26 0.46 -3.43
N ALA A 358 -27.10 -0.44 -4.40
CA ALA A 358 -28.16 -1.34 -4.86
C ALA A 358 -28.11 -2.67 -4.11
N GLY A 359 -27.99 -2.62 -2.77
CA GLY A 359 -27.83 -3.82 -1.92
C GLY A 359 -28.88 -4.89 -2.20
N LYS A 360 -30.16 -4.49 -2.23
CA LYS A 360 -31.31 -5.37 -2.58
C LYS A 360 -31.15 -6.09 -3.93
N LYS A 361 -30.66 -5.39 -4.96
CA LYS A 361 -30.43 -5.99 -6.28
C LYS A 361 -29.24 -6.96 -6.24
N THR A 362 -28.23 -6.64 -5.43
CA THR A 362 -27.02 -7.46 -5.27
C THR A 362 -27.34 -8.76 -4.51
N GLU A 363 -28.09 -8.66 -3.40
CA GLU A 363 -28.56 -9.81 -2.62
C GLU A 363 -29.41 -10.75 -3.48
N ARG A 364 -30.37 -10.19 -4.23
CA ARG A 364 -31.20 -10.95 -5.16
C ARG A 364 -30.36 -11.62 -6.26
N ALA A 365 -29.43 -10.89 -6.84
CA ALA A 365 -28.54 -11.42 -7.88
C ALA A 365 -27.72 -12.61 -7.41
N LEU A 366 -27.14 -12.48 -6.21
CA LEU A 366 -26.39 -13.56 -5.61
C LEU A 366 -27.30 -14.75 -5.28
N GLY A 367 -28.48 -14.52 -4.72
CA GLY A 367 -29.43 -15.59 -4.39
C GLY A 367 -29.98 -16.32 -5.63
N GLU A 368 -30.27 -15.62 -6.73
CA GLU A 368 -30.65 -16.25 -8.01
C GLU A 368 -29.52 -17.11 -8.57
N LEU A 369 -28.26 -16.66 -8.49
CA LEU A 369 -27.10 -17.45 -8.88
C LEU A 369 -26.93 -18.71 -8.02
N VAL A 370 -27.06 -18.58 -6.69
CA VAL A 370 -26.98 -19.72 -5.76
C VAL A 370 -28.12 -20.71 -6.02
N SER A 371 -29.33 -20.23 -6.32
CA SER A 371 -30.48 -21.08 -6.67
C SER A 371 -30.22 -21.88 -7.94
N ALA A 372 -29.79 -21.21 -9.02
CA ALA A 372 -29.47 -21.87 -10.29
C ALA A 372 -28.36 -22.92 -10.11
N TRP A 373 -27.34 -22.60 -9.31
CA TRP A 373 -26.28 -23.54 -8.96
C TRP A 373 -26.82 -24.77 -8.20
N ASN A 374 -27.67 -24.57 -7.19
CA ASN A 374 -28.21 -25.68 -6.40
C ASN A 374 -29.22 -26.54 -7.18
N GLU A 375 -29.90 -25.99 -8.19
CA GLU A 375 -30.73 -26.78 -9.10
C GLU A 375 -29.94 -27.84 -9.86
N GLN A 376 -28.63 -27.62 -10.09
CA GLN A 376 -27.74 -28.62 -10.71
C GLN A 376 -27.06 -29.53 -9.68
N MET A 377 -26.79 -29.03 -8.48
CA MET A 377 -26.05 -29.77 -7.45
C MET A 377 -26.95 -30.61 -6.53
N HIS A 378 -28.23 -30.25 -6.40
CA HIS A 378 -29.21 -30.91 -5.55
C HIS A 378 -28.77 -31.06 -4.08
N ILE A 379 -28.11 -30.04 -3.51
CA ILE A 379 -27.72 -30.07 -2.10
C ILE A 379 -28.97 -29.93 -1.23
N PRO A 380 -29.17 -30.80 -0.22
CA PRO A 380 -30.39 -30.81 0.60
C PRO A 380 -30.66 -29.49 1.33
N TYR A 381 -29.60 -28.82 1.81
CA TYR A 381 -29.72 -27.57 2.53
C TYR A 381 -28.68 -26.56 2.05
N VAL A 382 -29.16 -25.41 1.57
CA VAL A 382 -28.29 -24.29 1.19
C VAL A 382 -28.83 -23.01 1.81
N GLU A 383 -27.96 -22.29 2.53
CA GLU A 383 -28.30 -21.05 3.20
C GLU A 383 -27.30 -19.94 2.87
N LEU A 384 -27.82 -18.81 2.36
CA LEU A 384 -27.07 -17.61 2.07
C LEU A 384 -27.27 -16.58 3.20
N ILE A 385 -26.19 -16.22 3.89
CA ILE A 385 -26.24 -15.40 5.10
C ILE A 385 -25.61 -14.03 4.87
N PHE A 386 -26.33 -12.96 5.23
CA PHE A 386 -25.87 -11.58 5.20
C PHE A 386 -25.83 -10.98 6.61
N ASP A 387 -24.97 -9.98 6.85
CA ASP A 387 -24.95 -9.23 8.13
C ASP A 387 -26.33 -8.65 8.41
N SER A 388 -26.88 -7.98 7.39
CA SER A 388 -28.27 -7.55 7.33
C SER A 388 -28.79 -7.81 5.92
N THR A 389 -29.93 -8.49 5.82
CA THR A 389 -30.72 -8.55 4.58
C THR A 389 -32.05 -7.83 4.81
N HIS A 390 -32.59 -7.25 3.75
CA HIS A 390 -33.76 -6.38 3.86
C HIS A 390 -35.06 -6.96 3.32
N GLN A 391 -35.08 -8.09 2.58
CA GLN A 391 -36.26 -8.39 1.76
C GLN A 391 -36.60 -9.86 1.44
N LEU A 392 -35.73 -10.85 1.61
CA LEU A 392 -36.01 -12.20 1.11
C LEU A 392 -35.63 -13.26 2.15
N ASP A 393 -36.58 -14.09 2.54
CA ASP A 393 -36.34 -15.26 3.40
C ASP A 393 -35.94 -16.49 2.56
N GLN A 394 -36.30 -16.51 1.27
CA GLN A 394 -36.05 -17.64 0.37
C GLN A 394 -36.03 -17.20 -1.11
N ILE A 395 -35.16 -17.82 -1.92
CA ILE A 395 -35.20 -17.76 -3.39
C ILE A 395 -35.05 -19.20 -3.91
N GLY A 396 -36.08 -19.71 -4.61
CA GLY A 396 -36.10 -21.09 -5.06
C GLY A 396 -35.97 -22.06 -3.89
N THR A 397 -34.98 -22.95 -3.93
CA THR A 397 -34.67 -23.91 -2.85
C THR A 397 -33.70 -23.36 -1.79
N ILE A 398 -33.23 -22.12 -1.95
CA ILE A 398 -32.20 -21.52 -1.11
C ILE A 398 -32.84 -20.69 -0.01
N LYS A 399 -32.45 -20.96 1.24
CA LYS A 399 -32.79 -20.12 2.38
C LYS A 399 -31.89 -18.89 2.40
N ILE A 400 -32.47 -17.72 2.66
CA ILE A 400 -31.72 -16.48 2.84
C ILE A 400 -31.92 -16.02 4.28
N SER A 401 -30.87 -15.60 4.96
CA SER A 401 -30.95 -15.22 6.37
C SER A 401 -30.09 -14.01 6.72
N SER A 402 -30.57 -13.28 7.71
CA SER A 402 -29.91 -12.12 8.31
C SER A 402 -29.27 -12.52 9.62
N ALA A 403 -27.98 -12.23 9.81
CA ALA A 403 -27.31 -12.40 11.09
C ALA A 403 -27.91 -11.46 12.15
N GLN A 404 -28.19 -10.21 11.77
CA GLN A 404 -28.85 -9.25 12.63
C GLN A 404 -30.38 -9.50 12.71
N PRO A 405 -31.00 -9.25 13.89
CA PRO A 405 -30.43 -8.58 15.06
C PRO A 405 -29.76 -9.52 16.09
N LYS A 406 -29.84 -10.84 15.91
CA LYS A 406 -29.39 -11.82 16.93
C LYS A 406 -27.86 -11.84 17.06
N TYR A 407 -27.17 -11.71 15.95
CA TYR A 407 -25.72 -11.71 15.85
C TYR A 407 -25.23 -10.36 15.34
N ARG A 408 -24.00 -9.98 15.69
CA ARG A 408 -23.42 -8.71 15.24
C ARG A 408 -23.00 -8.80 13.77
N THR A 409 -22.44 -9.95 13.37
CA THR A 409 -21.92 -10.22 12.03
C THR A 409 -22.32 -11.61 11.54
N THR A 410 -22.25 -11.85 10.24
CA THR A 410 -22.37 -13.18 9.61
C THR A 410 -21.37 -14.17 10.20
N ASP A 411 -20.15 -13.72 10.50
CA ASP A 411 -19.09 -14.53 11.11
C ASP A 411 -19.55 -15.14 12.43
N ASP A 412 -20.14 -14.32 13.31
CA ASP A 412 -20.65 -14.77 14.61
C ASP A 412 -21.75 -15.83 14.44
N MET A 413 -22.66 -15.63 13.47
CA MET A 413 -23.74 -16.57 13.18
C MET A 413 -23.21 -17.91 12.66
N LEU A 414 -22.26 -17.88 11.72
CA LEU A 414 -21.66 -19.08 11.15
C LEU A 414 -20.89 -19.90 12.19
N VAL A 415 -20.13 -19.24 13.06
CA VAL A 415 -19.40 -19.91 14.15
C VAL A 415 -20.37 -20.53 15.15
N GLU A 416 -21.45 -19.83 15.50
CA GLU A 416 -22.48 -20.37 16.39
C GLU A 416 -23.19 -21.59 15.79
N ILE A 417 -23.54 -21.55 14.50
CA ILE A 417 -24.13 -22.70 13.78
C ILE A 417 -23.19 -23.91 13.84
N ALA A 418 -21.90 -23.72 13.56
CA ALA A 418 -20.92 -24.80 13.56
C ALA A 418 -20.72 -25.42 14.95
N ARG A 419 -20.86 -24.63 16.02
CA ARG A 419 -20.69 -25.07 17.43
C ARG A 419 -21.90 -25.74 18.05
N GLN A 420 -23.05 -25.72 17.38
CA GLN A 420 -24.23 -26.39 17.91
C GLN A 420 -23.97 -27.89 18.03
N PRO A 421 -24.24 -28.53 19.18
CA PRO A 421 -23.97 -29.95 19.39
C PRO A 421 -24.61 -30.86 18.32
N GLU A 422 -25.80 -30.50 17.83
CA GLU A 422 -26.49 -31.22 16.75
C GLU A 422 -25.78 -31.17 15.39
N ASN A 423 -24.83 -30.23 15.20
CA ASN A 423 -24.12 -30.04 13.94
C ASN A 423 -22.71 -30.64 13.95
N HIS A 424 -22.14 -31.05 15.09
CA HIS A 424 -20.76 -31.57 15.16
C HIS A 424 -20.49 -32.75 14.19
N GLU A 425 -21.42 -33.71 14.07
CA GLU A 425 -21.27 -34.79 13.08
C GLU A 425 -21.58 -34.34 11.65
N LYS A 426 -22.46 -33.34 11.49
CA LYS A 426 -22.81 -32.78 10.18
C LYS A 426 -21.71 -31.92 9.61
N ASN A 427 -20.89 -31.26 10.44
CA ASN A 427 -19.85 -30.34 10.00
C ASN A 427 -18.87 -30.97 8.99
N LYS A 428 -18.59 -32.27 9.13
CA LYS A 428 -17.77 -33.05 8.17
C LYS A 428 -18.36 -33.10 6.76
N ARG A 429 -19.67 -32.87 6.64
CA ARG A 429 -20.49 -32.84 5.42
C ARG A 429 -21.09 -31.46 5.17
N THR A 430 -20.56 -30.43 5.85
CA THR A 430 -20.97 -29.04 5.73
C THR A 430 -19.86 -28.25 5.08
N ILE A 431 -20.19 -27.60 3.96
CA ILE A 431 -19.31 -26.63 3.31
C ILE A 431 -19.67 -25.22 3.76
N ILE A 432 -18.67 -24.44 4.12
CA ILE A 432 -18.81 -23.00 4.34
C ILE A 432 -17.97 -22.25 3.31
N VAL A 433 -18.62 -21.37 2.56
CA VAL A 433 -17.99 -20.57 1.52
C VAL A 433 -17.66 -19.19 2.07
N THR A 434 -16.37 -18.92 2.30
CA THR A 434 -15.85 -17.61 2.71
C THR A 434 -14.41 -17.43 2.25
N SER A 435 -13.98 -16.18 2.10
CA SER A 435 -12.56 -15.82 1.89
C SER A 435 -11.94 -15.13 3.10
N ASP A 436 -12.69 -14.97 4.20
CA ASP A 436 -12.14 -14.48 5.45
C ASP A 436 -11.30 -15.57 6.13
N ARG A 437 -10.01 -15.29 6.31
CA ARG A 437 -9.05 -16.23 6.88
C ARG A 437 -9.28 -16.49 8.37
N GLY A 438 -9.70 -15.47 9.11
CA GLY A 438 -9.97 -15.60 10.55
C GLY A 438 -11.20 -16.48 10.78
N LEU A 439 -12.27 -16.25 10.03
CA LEU A 439 -13.48 -17.06 10.08
C LEU A 439 -13.21 -18.50 9.64
N ALA A 440 -12.52 -18.69 8.51
CA ALA A 440 -12.16 -20.03 8.00
C ALA A 440 -11.43 -20.88 9.04
N ALA A 441 -10.45 -20.28 9.75
CA ALA A 441 -9.69 -20.95 10.79
C ALA A 441 -10.56 -21.39 11.98
N LEU A 442 -11.54 -20.57 12.37
CA LEU A 442 -12.47 -20.91 13.44
C LEU A 442 -13.38 -22.07 13.03
N LEU A 443 -13.97 -22.00 11.84
CA LEU A 443 -14.90 -23.01 11.34
C LEU A 443 -14.22 -24.35 11.05
N GLN A 444 -12.96 -24.34 10.59
CA GLN A 444 -12.19 -25.56 10.40
C GLN A 444 -11.94 -26.30 11.71
N ARG A 445 -11.74 -25.58 12.84
CA ARG A 445 -11.60 -26.20 14.17
C ARG A 445 -12.87 -26.93 14.60
N GLU A 446 -14.02 -26.46 14.15
CA GLU A 446 -15.31 -27.11 14.39
C GLU A 446 -15.58 -28.28 13.39
N GLY A 447 -14.64 -28.56 12.48
CA GLY A 447 -14.70 -29.68 11.54
C GLY A 447 -15.39 -29.37 10.21
N CYS A 448 -15.71 -28.11 9.92
CA CYS A 448 -16.32 -27.70 8.65
C CYS A 448 -15.34 -27.75 7.48
N LEU A 449 -15.86 -28.04 6.29
CA LEU A 449 -15.13 -27.94 5.03
C LEU A 449 -15.18 -26.50 4.52
N ILE A 450 -14.03 -25.88 4.22
CA ILE A 450 -13.98 -24.47 3.82
C ILE A 450 -13.64 -24.34 2.34
N VAL A 451 -14.44 -23.57 1.61
CA VAL A 451 -14.22 -23.26 0.19
C VAL A 451 -14.03 -21.75 0.03
N LYS A 452 -12.99 -21.33 -0.71
CA LYS A 452 -12.80 -19.92 -1.04
C LYS A 452 -13.95 -19.43 -1.92
N SER A 453 -14.42 -18.21 -1.68
CA SER A 453 -15.52 -17.62 -2.46
C SER A 453 -15.23 -17.61 -3.96
N TYR A 454 -13.99 -17.28 -4.38
CA TYR A 454 -13.60 -17.36 -5.79
C TYR A 454 -13.68 -18.79 -6.36
N SER A 455 -13.23 -19.80 -5.61
CA SER A 455 -13.30 -21.20 -6.03
C SER A 455 -14.74 -21.68 -6.18
N TRP A 456 -15.65 -21.24 -5.31
CA TRP A 456 -17.08 -21.50 -5.48
C TRP A 456 -17.62 -20.85 -6.76
N PHE A 457 -17.27 -19.59 -7.06
CA PHE A 457 -17.69 -18.95 -8.32
C PHE A 457 -17.13 -19.65 -9.56
N ALA A 458 -15.88 -20.12 -9.51
CA ALA A 458 -15.30 -20.93 -10.58
C ALA A 458 -16.10 -22.24 -10.77
N HIS A 459 -16.47 -22.89 -9.68
CA HIS A 459 -17.32 -24.08 -9.71
C HIS A 459 -18.73 -23.79 -10.29
N CYS A 460 -19.30 -22.63 -9.98
CA CYS A 460 -20.54 -22.18 -10.62
C CYS A 460 -20.40 -22.05 -12.14
N VAL A 461 -19.28 -21.50 -12.64
CA VAL A 461 -18.99 -21.46 -14.08
C VAL A 461 -18.92 -22.88 -14.66
N MET A 462 -18.19 -23.79 -14.03
CA MET A 462 -18.06 -25.18 -14.49
C MET A 462 -19.38 -25.94 -14.50
N THR A 463 -20.32 -25.57 -13.63
CA THR A 463 -21.60 -26.27 -13.48
C THR A 463 -22.67 -25.68 -14.39
N LEU A 464 -22.75 -24.35 -14.47
CA LEU A 464 -23.86 -23.64 -15.14
C LEU A 464 -23.54 -23.26 -16.59
N THR A 465 -22.32 -22.82 -16.85
CA THR A 465 -21.90 -22.26 -18.15
C THR A 465 -20.46 -22.65 -18.48
N PRO A 466 -20.17 -23.95 -18.76
CA PRO A 466 -18.81 -24.42 -19.01
C PRO A 466 -18.12 -23.72 -20.19
N ASP A 467 -18.90 -23.13 -21.10
CA ASP A 467 -18.41 -22.34 -22.25
C ASP A 467 -17.70 -21.05 -21.84
N LEU A 468 -17.84 -20.59 -20.60
CA LEU A 468 -17.14 -19.41 -20.06
C LEU A 468 -15.75 -19.72 -19.48
N ILE A 469 -15.27 -20.96 -19.63
CA ILE A 469 -13.93 -21.38 -19.22
C ILE A 469 -12.94 -21.07 -20.35
N ASN A 470 -12.05 -20.11 -20.09
CA ASN A 470 -10.98 -19.75 -21.02
C ASN A 470 -9.67 -20.40 -20.59
N ASN A 471 -9.17 -21.34 -21.39
CA ASN A 471 -7.84 -21.90 -21.23
C ASN A 471 -6.84 -20.99 -21.96
N GLU A 472 -6.32 -20.00 -21.25
CA GLU A 472 -5.22 -19.20 -21.78
C GLU A 472 -3.92 -20.02 -21.65
N GLY A 473 -3.41 -20.48 -22.80
CA GLY A 473 -2.06 -21.02 -22.88
C GLY A 473 -1.08 -19.90 -22.56
N LEU A 474 -0.55 -19.88 -21.33
CA LEU A 474 0.55 -19.01 -20.98
C LEU A 474 1.81 -19.62 -21.60
N THR A 475 2.14 -19.20 -22.82
CA THR A 475 3.43 -19.53 -23.44
C THR A 475 4.51 -18.75 -22.73
N ASP A 476 5.00 -19.30 -21.61
CA ASP A 476 6.10 -18.71 -20.87
C ASP A 476 7.37 -18.89 -21.71
N MET A 477 7.80 -17.82 -22.41
CA MET A 477 8.87 -17.86 -23.41
C MET A 477 10.28 -18.16 -22.86
N MET A 478 10.40 -18.60 -21.60
CA MET A 478 11.69 -18.71 -20.90
C MET A 478 12.04 -20.11 -20.36
N THR A 479 11.14 -21.10 -20.41
CA THR A 479 11.53 -22.49 -20.04
C THR A 479 10.78 -23.53 -20.87
N THR A 480 11.53 -24.37 -21.59
CA THR A 480 11.02 -25.39 -22.53
C THR A 480 10.40 -26.63 -21.86
N THR A 481 10.09 -26.61 -20.56
CA THR A 481 9.78 -27.87 -19.84
C THR A 481 8.53 -27.91 -18.97
N SER A 482 7.71 -26.85 -18.85
CA SER A 482 6.42 -26.97 -18.15
C SER A 482 5.43 -25.87 -18.56
N THR A 483 4.51 -26.19 -19.47
CA THR A 483 3.38 -25.31 -19.78
C THR A 483 2.32 -25.48 -18.68
N THR A 484 2.34 -24.63 -17.65
CA THR A 484 1.21 -24.56 -16.71
C THR A 484 0.06 -23.82 -17.39
N MET A 485 -1.01 -24.53 -17.76
CA MET A 485 -2.23 -23.90 -18.25
C MET A 485 -2.92 -23.18 -17.09
N LYS A 486 -3.19 -21.88 -17.26
CA LYS A 486 -3.94 -21.10 -16.28
C LYS A 486 -5.38 -20.96 -16.76
N THR A 487 -6.28 -21.70 -16.13
CA THR A 487 -7.72 -21.59 -16.40
C THR A 487 -8.24 -20.25 -15.87
N ARG A 488 -8.94 -19.49 -16.71
CA ARG A 488 -9.63 -18.25 -16.32
C ARG A 488 -11.13 -18.42 -16.51
N TYR A 489 -11.88 -17.94 -15.52
CA TYR A 489 -13.35 -17.99 -15.52
C TYR A 489 -13.92 -16.59 -15.73
N ASN A 490 -14.83 -16.42 -16.70
CA ASN A 490 -15.50 -15.14 -16.92
C ASN A 490 -16.69 -14.97 -15.96
N LEU A 491 -16.39 -14.60 -14.72
CA LEU A 491 -17.39 -14.50 -13.65
C LEU A 491 -18.43 -13.39 -13.88
N ASP A 492 -18.06 -12.30 -14.55
CA ASP A 492 -18.99 -11.22 -14.86
C ASP A 492 -20.04 -11.62 -15.89
N GLU A 493 -19.63 -12.39 -16.90
CA GLU A 493 -20.55 -12.93 -17.90
C GLU A 493 -21.49 -13.98 -17.29
N LEU A 494 -21.01 -14.80 -16.36
CA LEU A 494 -21.85 -15.72 -15.58
C LEU A 494 -22.98 -14.95 -14.87
N VAL A 495 -22.64 -13.92 -14.11
CA VAL A 495 -23.63 -13.11 -13.37
C VAL A 495 -24.61 -12.44 -14.34
N ARG A 496 -24.13 -11.91 -15.47
CA ARG A 496 -24.99 -11.29 -16.49
C ARG A 496 -26.01 -12.28 -17.08
N ARG A 497 -25.56 -13.48 -17.46
CA ARG A 497 -26.41 -14.51 -18.09
C ARG A 497 -27.47 -15.06 -17.14
N ILE A 498 -27.12 -15.29 -15.89
CA ILE A 498 -28.04 -15.90 -14.92
C ILE A 498 -29.04 -14.89 -14.37
N VAL A 499 -28.61 -13.67 -14.07
CA VAL A 499 -29.43 -12.71 -13.30
C VAL A 499 -30.17 -11.70 -14.19
N ASN A 500 -29.96 -11.71 -15.51
CA ASN A 500 -30.60 -10.74 -16.43
C ASN A 500 -30.44 -9.28 -15.96
N ILE A 501 -29.24 -8.94 -15.45
CA ILE A 501 -28.93 -7.58 -15.01
C ILE A 501 -28.41 -6.79 -16.22
N ASP A 502 -29.14 -5.75 -16.62
CA ASP A 502 -28.55 -4.66 -17.40
C ASP A 502 -27.55 -3.91 -16.52
N ILE A 503 -26.26 -4.25 -16.66
CA ILE A 503 -25.13 -3.66 -15.92
C ILE A 503 -24.75 -2.29 -16.48
#